data_AF-A0A970WMA2-F1
#
_entry.id   AF-A0A970WMA2-F1
#
_cell.length_a   1.000
_cell.length_b   1.000
_cell.length_c   1.000
_cell.angle_alpha   90.00
_cell.angle_beta   90.00
_cell.angle_gamma   90.00
#
_symmetry.space_group_name_H-M   'P 1'
#
loop_
_entity.id
_entity.type
_entity.pdbx_description
1 polymer ?
#
loop_
_entity_poly.entity_id
_entity_poly.type
_entity_poly.pdbx_seq_one_letter_code
_entity_poly.pdbx_strand_id
1 'polypeptide(L)'
;MPKAVVARWLAEKDDWLKAHGLDSSHGSPSRELSGRAFDSESRATKSYDSSSSRNAALGSAPRHIQRAFRKFKDRRWHENLDDCHGKCLLRQRRFADIVAESLLKFDGRRYDVERFVVMPNHVHMLIQMRPGWGLRKQCESWMRFTGRQINSLNGTSGEFWSEPFDHVVRNESQFQYLRAYIVDNPTKARLAQGDYLLWIRDLGFITSPVARLSES
;
A
#
# COMPACT_ATOMS: atom_id res chain seq x y z
N MET A 1 -2.87 1.24 -12.30
CA MET A 1 -2.05 0.01 -12.21
C MET A 1 -1.82 -0.53 -13.62
N PRO A 2 -0.69 -1.21 -13.90
CA PRO A 2 -0.45 -1.84 -15.20
C PRO A 2 -1.57 -2.82 -15.57
N LYS A 3 -1.94 -2.92 -16.86
CA LYS A 3 -3.04 -3.80 -17.32
C LYS A 3 -2.83 -5.27 -16.91
N ALA A 4 -1.59 -5.75 -16.98
CA ALA A 4 -1.22 -7.11 -16.59
C ALA A 4 -1.47 -7.40 -15.10
N VAL A 5 -1.24 -6.41 -14.24
CA VAL A 5 -1.46 -6.53 -12.78
C VAL A 5 -2.95 -6.61 -12.47
N VAL A 6 -3.76 -5.80 -13.16
CA VAL A 6 -5.22 -5.83 -13.03
C VAL A 6 -5.77 -7.18 -13.52
N ALA A 7 -5.28 -7.68 -14.67
CA ALA A 7 -5.68 -8.98 -15.19
C ALA A 7 -5.32 -10.13 -14.23
N ARG A 8 -4.11 -10.11 -13.67
CA ARG A 8 -3.66 -11.08 -12.64
C ARG A 8 -4.57 -11.04 -11.42
N TRP A 9 -4.86 -9.85 -10.88
CA TRP A 9 -5.76 -9.69 -9.73
C TRP A 9 -7.15 -10.25 -10.01
N LEU A 10 -7.71 -10.01 -11.20
CA LEU A 10 -9.03 -10.54 -11.57
C LEU A 10 -9.04 -12.07 -11.63
N ALA A 11 -8.01 -12.68 -12.22
CA ALA A 11 -7.89 -14.14 -12.25
C ALA A 11 -7.77 -14.73 -10.83
N GLU A 12 -6.90 -14.16 -9.99
CA GLU A 12 -6.71 -14.62 -8.62
C GLU A 12 -7.96 -14.45 -7.75
N LYS A 13 -8.72 -13.37 -7.97
CA LYS A 13 -10.00 -13.13 -7.32
C LYS A 13 -11.03 -14.18 -7.74
N ASP A 14 -11.13 -14.46 -9.04
CA ASP A 14 -12.08 -15.44 -9.57
C ASP A 14 -11.74 -16.85 -9.06
N ASP A 15 -10.47 -17.23 -9.03
CA ASP A 15 -10.02 -18.52 -8.48
C ASP A 15 -10.34 -18.65 -6.98
N TRP A 16 -10.12 -17.56 -6.22
CA TRP A 16 -10.46 -17.54 -4.80
C TRP A 16 -11.97 -17.71 -4.57
N LEU A 17 -12.80 -17.00 -5.34
CA LEU A 17 -14.26 -17.09 -5.21
C LEU A 17 -14.76 -18.50 -5.55
N LYS A 18 -14.22 -19.13 -6.60
CA LYS A 18 -14.51 -20.53 -6.95
C LYS A 18 -14.14 -21.50 -5.85
N ALA A 19 -12.94 -21.37 -5.28
CA ALA A 19 -12.45 -22.23 -4.20
C ALA A 19 -13.32 -22.14 -2.92
N HIS A 20 -14.10 -21.06 -2.76
CA HIS A 20 -14.99 -20.85 -1.62
C HIS A 20 -16.48 -21.01 -1.97
N GLY A 21 -16.79 -21.63 -3.11
CA GLY A 21 -18.16 -21.97 -3.51
C GLY A 21 -19.03 -20.77 -3.91
N LEU A 22 -18.41 -19.67 -4.34
CA LEU A 22 -19.10 -18.44 -4.75
C LEU A 22 -19.17 -18.27 -6.29
N ASP A 23 -19.06 -19.36 -7.05
CA ASP A 23 -19.18 -19.34 -8.51
C ASP A 23 -20.65 -19.30 -8.98
N SER A 24 -20.94 -18.49 -9.99
CA SER A 24 -22.29 -18.27 -10.55
C SER A 24 -22.55 -19.15 -11.76
N SER A 25 -22.32 -20.46 -11.67
CA SER A 25 -22.54 -21.41 -12.76
C SER A 25 -23.90 -22.12 -12.75
N HIS A 26 -24.83 -21.75 -11.86
CA HIS A 26 -26.24 -22.14 -11.94
C HIS A 26 -27.15 -20.94 -12.23
N GLY A 27 -27.32 -20.61 -13.52
CA GLY A 27 -28.33 -19.68 -13.99
C GLY A 27 -28.15 -19.25 -15.45
N SER A 28 -28.92 -19.82 -16.36
CA SER A 28 -29.14 -19.37 -17.74
C SER A 28 -30.61 -19.69 -18.10
N PRO A 29 -31.31 -18.95 -19.01
CA PRO A 29 -30.78 -18.54 -20.31
C PRO A 29 -31.11 -17.12 -20.83
N SER A 30 -30.20 -16.66 -21.71
CA SER A 30 -30.38 -15.86 -22.94
C SER A 30 -31.25 -14.58 -22.93
N ARG A 31 -30.64 -13.44 -23.29
CA ARG A 31 -31.26 -12.43 -24.16
C ARG A 31 -30.22 -11.59 -24.91
N GLU A 32 -30.56 -11.30 -26.16
CA GLU A 32 -29.73 -10.83 -27.26
C GLU A 32 -29.14 -9.42 -27.08
N LEU A 33 -27.99 -9.21 -27.73
CA LEU A 33 -27.29 -7.92 -27.85
C LEU A 33 -27.83 -7.13 -29.05
N SER A 34 -28.21 -5.86 -28.84
CA SER A 34 -28.20 -4.84 -29.89
C SER A 34 -27.50 -3.58 -29.38
N GLY A 35 -26.50 -3.11 -30.13
CA GLY A 35 -25.44 -2.23 -29.65
C GLY A 35 -25.70 -0.72 -29.64
N ARG A 36 -24.67 0.01 -29.20
CA ARG A 36 -24.07 1.20 -29.84
C ARG A 36 -22.87 1.69 -29.02
N ALA A 37 -21.83 2.08 -29.74
CA ALA A 37 -20.60 2.66 -29.19
C ALA A 37 -20.78 4.17 -28.91
N PHE A 38 -20.19 4.68 -27.81
CA PHE A 38 -19.61 6.03 -27.77
C PHE A 38 -18.65 6.23 -26.57
N ASP A 39 -17.60 6.99 -26.83
CA ASP A 39 -16.39 7.24 -26.03
C ASP A 39 -16.58 8.08 -24.75
N SER A 40 -15.71 7.88 -23.76
CA SER A 40 -14.91 8.96 -23.12
C SER A 40 -14.08 8.45 -21.92
N GLU A 41 -12.76 8.53 -22.07
CA GLU A 41 -11.75 8.32 -21.04
C GLU A 41 -11.72 9.48 -20.04
N SER A 42 -12.18 9.28 -18.79
CA SER A 42 -11.63 10.02 -17.61
C SER A 42 -12.05 9.48 -16.23
N ARG A 43 -12.70 8.31 -16.12
CA ARG A 43 -13.33 7.85 -14.86
C ARG A 43 -12.83 6.49 -14.34
N ALA A 44 -11.59 6.12 -14.66
CA ALA A 44 -11.14 4.72 -14.58
C ALA A 44 -10.71 4.19 -13.20
N THR A 45 -10.87 4.92 -12.09
CA THR A 45 -10.46 4.40 -10.76
C THR A 45 -11.54 4.37 -9.68
N LYS A 46 -12.74 4.92 -9.92
CA LYS A 46 -13.90 4.80 -9.00
C LYS A 46 -15.04 3.90 -9.51
N SER A 47 -14.91 3.28 -10.69
CA SER A 47 -15.99 2.52 -11.35
C SER A 47 -15.71 1.02 -11.59
N TYR A 48 -14.53 0.49 -11.23
CA TYR A 48 -14.18 -0.90 -11.61
C TYR A 48 -14.80 -2.00 -10.72
N ASP A 49 -15.60 -1.62 -9.71
CA ASP A 49 -16.27 -2.55 -8.79
C ASP A 49 -17.79 -2.67 -9.05
N SER A 50 -18.31 -1.97 -10.05
CA SER A 50 -19.76 -1.90 -10.34
C SER A 50 -20.23 -2.86 -11.43
N SER A 51 -19.51 -3.96 -11.69
CA SER A 51 -19.93 -4.93 -12.70
C SER A 51 -19.88 -6.35 -12.18
N SER A 52 -21.07 -6.97 -12.24
CA SER A 52 -21.34 -8.42 -12.26
C SER A 52 -21.64 -9.07 -10.92
N SER A 53 -22.66 -9.95 -10.94
CA SER A 53 -23.38 -10.64 -9.85
C SER A 53 -22.54 -11.28 -8.74
N ARG A 54 -21.21 -11.32 -8.89
CA ARG A 54 -20.24 -11.90 -7.96
C ARG A 54 -20.03 -11.06 -6.69
N ASN A 55 -20.13 -9.73 -6.76
CA ASN A 55 -20.06 -8.88 -5.57
C ASN A 55 -21.29 -9.06 -4.65
N ALA A 56 -22.45 -9.45 -5.23
CA ALA A 56 -23.66 -9.76 -4.46
C ALA A 56 -23.54 -11.08 -3.68
N ALA A 57 -22.95 -12.12 -4.29
CA ALA A 57 -22.72 -13.41 -3.64
C ALA A 57 -21.75 -13.33 -2.45
N LEU A 58 -20.73 -12.46 -2.54
CA LEU A 58 -19.84 -12.20 -1.40
C LEU A 58 -20.57 -11.46 -0.27
N GLY A 59 -21.46 -10.53 -0.61
CA GLY A 59 -22.27 -9.78 0.37
C GLY A 59 -23.22 -10.67 1.17
N SER A 60 -23.73 -11.75 0.57
CA SER A 60 -24.60 -12.75 1.21
C SER A 60 -23.85 -13.93 1.83
N ALA A 61 -22.54 -14.07 1.61
CA ALA A 61 -21.73 -15.16 2.16
C ALA A 61 -21.60 -15.10 3.70
N PRO A 62 -21.34 -16.22 4.39
CA PRO A 62 -21.08 -16.23 5.83
C PRO A 62 -19.97 -15.25 6.26
N ARG A 63 -20.11 -14.67 7.46
CA ARG A 63 -19.15 -13.66 7.99
C ARG A 63 -17.69 -14.12 8.01
N HIS A 64 -17.43 -15.41 8.16
CA HIS A 64 -16.06 -15.95 8.15
C HIS A 64 -15.48 -15.93 6.73
N ILE A 65 -16.27 -16.24 5.69
CA ILE A 65 -15.88 -16.14 4.28
C ILE A 65 -15.64 -14.67 3.89
N GLN A 66 -16.53 -13.75 4.29
CA GLN A 66 -16.32 -12.32 4.05
C GLN A 66 -15.03 -11.80 4.71
N ARG A 67 -14.71 -12.26 5.93
CA ARG A 67 -13.45 -11.94 6.61
C ARG A 67 -12.24 -12.54 5.90
N ALA A 68 -12.32 -13.80 5.45
CA ALA A 68 -11.26 -14.45 4.70
C ALA A 68 -10.99 -13.73 3.37
N PHE A 69 -12.04 -13.31 2.66
CA PHE A 69 -11.90 -12.55 1.42
C PHE A 69 -11.27 -11.18 1.64
N ARG A 70 -11.67 -10.46 2.71
CA ARG A 70 -11.01 -9.20 3.09
C ARG A 70 -9.52 -9.40 3.31
N LYS A 71 -9.13 -10.39 4.13
CA LYS A 71 -7.71 -10.72 4.35
C LYS A 71 -6.96 -11.06 3.06
N PHE A 72 -7.58 -11.85 2.17
CA PHE A 72 -7.00 -12.18 0.88
C PHE A 72 -6.77 -10.92 0.02
N LYS A 73 -7.80 -10.08 -0.11
CA LYS A 73 -7.74 -8.82 -0.85
C LYS A 73 -6.68 -7.88 -0.27
N ASP A 74 -6.66 -7.70 1.04
CA ASP A 74 -5.72 -6.80 1.73
C ASP A 74 -4.29 -7.30 1.51
N ARG A 75 -4.04 -8.62 1.61
CA ARG A 75 -2.71 -9.20 1.30
C ARG A 75 -2.27 -8.88 -0.12
N ARG A 76 -3.14 -9.11 -1.12
CA ARG A 76 -2.81 -8.81 -2.52
C ARG A 76 -2.60 -7.32 -2.75
N TRP A 77 -3.34 -6.45 -2.07
CA TRP A 77 -3.13 -5.01 -2.14
C TRP A 77 -1.74 -4.61 -1.63
N HIS A 78 -1.33 -5.13 -0.47
CA HIS A 78 0.01 -4.88 0.08
C HIS A 78 1.13 -5.41 -0.82
N GLU A 79 1.00 -6.64 -1.35
CA GLU A 79 1.97 -7.21 -2.31
C GLU A 79 2.15 -6.32 -3.55
N ASN A 80 1.05 -5.83 -4.14
CA ASN A 80 1.13 -4.98 -5.32
C ASN A 80 1.67 -3.57 -5.01
N LEU A 81 1.46 -3.05 -3.80
CA LEU A 81 2.07 -1.81 -3.36
C LEU A 81 3.58 -1.96 -3.19
N ASP A 82 4.02 -3.06 -2.58
CA ASP A 82 5.43 -3.44 -2.40
C ASP A 82 6.15 -3.56 -3.75
N ASP A 83 5.49 -4.18 -4.74
CA ASP A 83 5.97 -4.25 -6.14
C ASP A 83 6.02 -2.89 -6.86
N CYS A 84 5.76 -1.78 -6.15
CA CYS A 84 5.79 -0.41 -6.67
C CYS A 84 4.83 -0.16 -7.85
N HIS A 85 3.72 -0.90 -7.91
CA HIS A 85 2.71 -0.65 -8.94
C HIS A 85 1.94 0.65 -8.67
N GLY A 86 1.80 1.51 -9.68
CA GLY A 86 1.07 2.79 -9.58
C GLY A 86 1.94 4.02 -9.85
N LYS A 87 1.50 5.19 -9.38
CA LYS A 87 2.26 6.45 -9.53
C LYS A 87 3.45 6.44 -8.58
N CYS A 88 4.66 6.39 -9.13
CA CYS A 88 5.92 6.34 -8.38
C CYS A 88 6.51 7.74 -8.15
N LEU A 89 5.72 8.69 -7.64
CA LEU A 89 6.19 10.07 -7.48
C LEU A 89 7.36 10.16 -6.50
N LEU A 90 7.35 9.36 -5.42
CA LEU A 90 8.40 9.36 -4.42
C LEU A 90 9.72 8.75 -4.91
N ARG A 91 9.76 8.16 -6.12
CA ARG A 91 11.04 7.84 -6.77
C ARG A 91 11.86 9.09 -7.06
N GLN A 92 11.20 10.24 -7.21
CA GLN A 92 11.91 11.52 -7.33
C GLN A 92 12.41 11.95 -5.96
N ARG A 93 13.73 12.06 -5.84
CA ARG A 93 14.42 12.37 -4.58
C ARG A 93 13.82 13.57 -3.83
N ARG A 94 13.54 14.66 -4.54
CA ARG A 94 12.92 15.88 -3.99
C ARG A 94 11.59 15.65 -3.27
N PHE A 95 10.81 14.65 -3.68
CA PHE A 95 9.54 14.32 -3.02
C PHE A 95 9.74 13.34 -1.87
N ALA A 96 10.67 12.40 -2.00
CA ALA A 96 11.03 11.49 -0.92
C ALA A 96 11.63 12.25 0.28
N ASP A 97 12.46 13.27 0.04
CA ASP A 97 13.07 14.08 1.10
C ASP A 97 12.01 14.81 1.94
N ILE A 98 10.97 15.38 1.31
CA ILE A 98 9.84 16.02 2.02
C ILE A 98 9.19 15.04 3.00
N VAL A 99 9.01 13.79 2.58
CA VAL A 99 8.44 12.74 3.42
C VAL A 99 9.40 12.42 4.56
N ALA A 100 10.65 12.10 4.26
CA ALA A 100 11.66 11.72 5.24
C ALA A 100 11.86 12.80 6.32
N GLU A 101 11.99 14.07 5.91
CA GLU A 101 12.09 15.21 6.82
C GLU A 101 10.84 15.35 7.70
N SER A 102 9.65 15.18 7.12
CA SER A 102 8.40 15.23 7.89
C SER A 102 8.28 14.09 8.91
N LEU A 103 8.84 12.91 8.62
CA LEU A 103 8.85 11.77 9.53
C LEU A 103 9.85 11.98 10.67
N LEU A 104 11.00 12.61 10.43
CA LEU A 104 12.02 12.84 11.45
C LEU A 104 11.79 14.11 12.29
N LYS A 105 10.95 15.04 11.80
CA LYS A 105 10.70 16.36 12.43
C LYS A 105 10.37 16.31 13.93
N PHE A 106 9.68 15.27 14.39
CA PHE A 106 9.27 15.12 15.79
C PHE A 106 9.82 13.85 16.46
N ASP A 107 10.86 13.25 15.87
CA ASP A 107 11.58 12.15 16.50
C ASP A 107 12.12 12.58 17.88
N GLY A 108 12.04 11.67 18.87
CA GLY A 108 12.42 11.95 20.25
C GLY A 108 11.44 12.84 21.02
N ARG A 109 10.41 13.40 20.37
CA ARG A 109 9.46 14.35 20.97
C ARG A 109 8.03 13.82 21.05
N ARG A 110 7.46 13.41 19.91
CA ARG A 110 6.08 12.90 19.82
C ARG A 110 6.05 11.38 19.70
N TYR A 111 7.08 10.85 19.08
CA TYR A 111 7.28 9.43 18.82
C TYR A 111 8.79 9.22 18.64
N ASP A 112 9.19 7.96 18.77
CA ASP A 112 10.53 7.51 18.46
C ASP A 112 10.45 6.72 17.15
N VAL A 113 11.09 7.22 16.11
CA VAL A 113 11.28 6.56 14.82
C VAL A 113 12.34 5.47 14.97
N GLU A 114 11.96 4.21 14.84
CA GLU A 114 12.93 3.12 14.89
C GLU A 114 13.62 2.95 13.53
N ARG A 115 12.83 2.92 12.46
CA ARG A 115 13.30 2.95 11.05
C ARG A 115 12.15 3.22 10.09
N PHE A 116 12.47 3.64 8.89
CA PHE A 116 11.51 3.71 7.79
C PHE A 116 12.18 3.52 6.44
N VAL A 117 11.37 3.14 5.46
CA VAL A 117 11.71 3.22 4.05
C VAL A 117 10.64 4.01 3.31
N VAL A 118 11.06 5.05 2.58
CA VAL A 118 10.25 5.73 1.59
C VAL A 118 10.42 4.98 0.27
N MET A 119 9.41 4.21 -0.10
CA MET A 119 9.33 3.49 -1.37
C MET A 119 8.80 4.43 -2.46
N PRO A 120 8.98 4.11 -3.76
CA PRO A 120 8.53 4.93 -4.88
C PRO A 120 7.07 5.41 -4.83
N ASN A 121 6.17 4.64 -4.24
CA ASN A 121 4.72 4.90 -4.19
C ASN A 121 4.12 4.85 -2.76
N HIS A 122 4.87 4.47 -1.72
CA HIS A 122 4.38 4.34 -0.34
C HIS A 122 5.51 4.45 0.70
N VAL A 123 5.20 4.30 1.98
CA VAL A 123 6.17 4.32 3.08
C VAL A 123 5.89 3.16 4.02
N HIS A 124 6.94 2.45 4.45
CA HIS A 124 6.89 1.57 5.62
C HIS A 124 7.66 2.21 6.77
N MET A 125 7.08 2.20 7.97
CA MET A 125 7.66 2.87 9.13
C MET A 125 7.38 2.08 10.41
N LEU A 126 8.38 2.01 11.28
CA LEU A 126 8.28 1.44 12.62
C LEU A 126 8.54 2.55 13.64
N ILE A 127 7.58 2.77 14.53
CA ILE A 127 7.67 3.82 15.55
C ILE A 127 7.15 3.33 16.90
N GLN A 128 7.58 4.03 17.96
CA GLN A 128 6.95 4.00 19.27
C GLN A 128 6.34 5.37 19.56
N MET A 129 5.03 5.43 19.80
CA MET A 129 4.39 6.68 20.24
C MET A 129 4.79 7.02 21.68
N ARG A 130 5.06 8.29 21.96
CA ARG A 130 5.32 8.77 23.32
C ARG A 130 3.99 9.13 24.03
N PRO A 131 3.95 9.09 25.37
CA PRO A 131 2.76 9.44 26.14
C PRO A 131 2.18 10.81 25.74
N GLY A 132 0.84 10.90 25.67
CA GLY A 132 0.12 12.11 25.26
C GLY A 132 -0.04 12.30 23.74
N TRP A 133 0.57 11.45 22.91
CA TRP A 133 0.45 11.50 21.45
C TRP A 133 -0.24 10.25 20.89
N GLY A 134 -1.13 10.46 19.93
CA GLY A 134 -1.89 9.38 19.28
C GLY A 134 -1.44 9.13 17.84
N LEU A 135 -1.29 7.86 17.46
CA LEU A 135 -0.85 7.42 16.13
C LEU A 135 -1.71 8.00 15.02
N ARG A 136 -3.05 7.85 15.12
CA ARG A 136 -3.98 8.31 14.08
C ARG A 136 -3.82 9.79 13.73
N LYS A 137 -3.85 10.66 14.74
CA LYS A 137 -3.66 12.12 14.55
C LYS A 137 -2.29 12.44 13.95
N GLN A 138 -1.27 11.68 14.32
CA GLN A 138 0.08 11.87 13.79
C GLN A 138 0.19 11.43 12.32
N CYS A 139 -0.43 10.31 11.93
CA CYS A 139 -0.55 9.87 10.54
C CYS A 139 -1.29 10.90 9.68
N GLU A 140 -2.46 11.37 10.14
CA GLU A 140 -3.22 12.42 9.47
C GLU A 140 -2.37 13.69 9.29
N SER A 141 -1.58 14.07 10.30
CA SER A 141 -0.67 15.23 10.22
C SER A 141 0.43 15.03 9.17
N TRP A 142 1.09 13.88 9.13
CA TRP A 142 2.14 13.58 8.15
C TRP A 142 1.59 13.61 6.73
N MET A 143 0.51 12.88 6.50
CA MET A 143 -0.11 12.74 5.18
C MET A 143 -0.60 14.09 4.66
N ARG A 144 -1.27 14.87 5.52
CA ARG A 144 -1.76 16.21 5.16
C ARG A 144 -0.60 17.15 4.82
N PHE A 145 0.45 17.17 5.63
CA PHE A 145 1.59 18.08 5.40
C PHE A 145 2.33 17.70 4.12
N THR A 146 2.78 16.45 4.01
CA THR A 146 3.59 15.97 2.88
C THR A 146 2.80 16.00 1.57
N GLY A 147 1.54 15.56 1.58
CA GLY A 147 0.69 15.57 0.39
C GLY A 147 0.48 16.98 -0.17
N ARG A 148 0.33 17.99 0.71
CA ARG A 148 0.21 19.41 0.28
C ARG A 148 1.51 19.93 -0.34
N GLN A 149 2.64 19.68 0.31
CA GLN A 149 3.95 20.13 -0.18
C GLN A 149 4.27 19.50 -1.55
N ILE A 150 4.08 18.18 -1.68
CA ILE A 150 4.36 17.47 -2.92
C ILE A 150 3.43 17.94 -4.04
N ASN A 151 2.12 18.07 -3.76
CA ASN A 151 1.18 18.58 -4.76
C ASN A 151 1.56 19.99 -5.24
N SER A 152 1.89 20.89 -4.33
CA SER A 152 2.32 22.25 -4.67
C SER A 152 3.54 22.26 -5.59
N LEU A 153 4.56 21.45 -5.28
CA LEU A 153 5.78 21.37 -6.08
C LEU A 153 5.60 20.63 -7.40
N ASN A 154 4.66 19.70 -7.45
CA ASN A 154 4.33 18.92 -8.65
C ASN A 154 3.29 19.62 -9.55
N GLY A 155 2.79 20.80 -9.16
CA GLY A 155 1.75 21.51 -9.91
C GLY A 155 0.40 20.78 -9.94
N THR A 156 0.14 19.92 -8.95
CA THR A 156 -1.09 19.13 -8.84
C THR A 156 -1.92 19.56 -7.64
N SER A 157 -3.18 19.16 -7.61
CA SER A 157 -4.09 19.38 -6.48
C SER A 157 -4.90 18.10 -6.19
N GLY A 158 -5.51 18.04 -5.01
CA GLY A 158 -6.32 16.89 -4.58
C GLY A 158 -5.62 15.96 -3.57
N GLU A 159 -6.15 14.75 -3.44
CA GLU A 159 -5.65 13.73 -2.52
C GLU A 159 -4.36 13.09 -3.05
N PHE A 160 -3.31 13.09 -2.22
CA PHE A 160 -2.02 12.49 -2.56
C PHE A 160 -1.87 11.08 -1.98
N TRP A 161 -2.20 10.91 -0.70
CA TRP A 161 -2.08 9.64 0.01
C TRP A 161 -3.43 8.93 0.10
N SER A 162 -3.42 7.61 0.01
CA SER A 162 -4.54 6.77 0.46
C SER A 162 -4.56 6.65 1.99
N GLU A 163 -5.63 6.08 2.54
CA GLU A 163 -5.70 5.79 3.98
C GLU A 163 -4.49 4.97 4.46
N PRO A 164 -3.93 5.30 5.64
CA PRO A 164 -2.79 4.59 6.18
C PRO A 164 -3.22 3.22 6.70
N PHE A 165 -2.31 2.26 6.64
CA PHE A 165 -2.45 0.98 7.32
C PHE A 165 -1.51 0.95 8.53
N ASP A 166 -2.04 0.60 9.70
CA ASP A 166 -1.27 0.46 10.93
C ASP A 166 -1.51 -0.87 11.63
N HIS A 167 -0.49 -1.31 12.38
CA HIS A 167 -0.52 -2.55 13.13
C HIS A 167 0.36 -2.45 14.39
N VAL A 168 -0.23 -2.71 15.56
CA VAL A 168 0.50 -2.73 16.84
C VAL A 168 1.41 -3.96 16.93
N VAL A 169 2.72 -3.76 17.14
CA VAL A 169 3.68 -4.83 17.40
C VAL A 169 3.42 -5.45 18.76
N ARG A 170 3.20 -6.77 18.81
CA ARG A 170 2.76 -7.47 20.04
C ARG A 170 3.84 -8.32 20.70
N ASN A 171 4.91 -8.64 20.00
CA ASN A 171 5.99 -9.47 20.52
C ASN A 171 7.30 -9.22 19.76
N GLU A 172 8.39 -9.72 20.33
CA GLU A 172 9.74 -9.55 19.83
C GLU A 172 9.94 -10.15 18.43
N SER A 173 9.43 -11.36 18.18
CA SER A 173 9.56 -12.00 16.87
C SER A 173 8.92 -11.17 15.76
N GLN A 174 7.75 -10.58 16.03
CA GLN A 174 7.08 -9.67 15.11
C GLN A 174 7.85 -8.36 14.95
N PHE A 175 8.41 -7.83 16.03
CA PHE A 175 9.26 -6.64 15.98
C PHE A 175 10.41 -6.89 14.99
N GLN A 176 11.21 -7.94 15.21
CA GLN A 176 12.34 -8.32 14.35
C GLN A 176 11.95 -8.56 12.90
N TYR A 177 10.83 -9.26 12.66
CA TYR A 177 10.28 -9.45 11.31
C TYR A 177 10.03 -8.12 10.59
N LEU A 178 9.38 -7.16 11.27
CA LEU A 178 9.09 -5.85 10.68
C LEU A 178 10.37 -5.04 10.46
N ARG A 179 11.40 -5.21 11.30
CA ARG A 179 12.70 -4.57 11.08
C ARG A 179 13.32 -5.03 9.76
N ALA A 180 13.41 -6.35 9.59
CA ALA A 180 13.95 -6.96 8.38
C ALA A 180 13.10 -6.61 7.15
N TYR A 181 11.77 -6.67 7.28
CA TYR A 181 10.87 -6.35 6.19
C TYR A 181 11.06 -4.92 5.66
N ILE A 182 11.19 -3.91 6.53
CA ILE A 182 11.45 -2.51 6.13
C ILE A 182 12.77 -2.39 5.34
N VAL A 183 13.82 -3.09 5.78
CA VAL A 183 15.14 -3.04 5.12
C VAL A 183 15.14 -3.81 3.79
N ASP A 184 14.45 -4.95 3.74
CA ASP A 184 14.44 -5.85 2.59
C ASP A 184 13.50 -5.41 1.48
N ASN A 185 12.47 -4.60 1.79
CA ASN A 185 11.40 -4.26 0.85
C ASN A 185 11.93 -3.67 -0.48
N PRO A 186 12.88 -2.71 -0.50
CA PRO A 186 13.48 -2.24 -1.74
C PRO A 186 14.12 -3.33 -2.60
N THR A 187 14.85 -4.25 -1.95
CA THR A 187 15.51 -5.37 -2.64
C THR A 187 14.49 -6.34 -3.23
N LYS A 188 13.44 -6.67 -2.46
CA LYS A 188 12.33 -7.51 -2.93
C LYS A 188 11.60 -6.88 -4.12
N ALA A 189 11.42 -5.56 -4.08
CA ALA A 189 10.85 -4.76 -5.15
C ALA A 189 11.82 -4.50 -6.32
N ARG A 190 13.05 -5.04 -6.27
CA ARG A 190 14.10 -4.89 -7.30
C ARG A 190 14.44 -3.43 -7.61
N LEU A 191 14.41 -2.57 -6.59
CA LEU A 191 14.72 -1.15 -6.73
C LEU A 191 16.22 -0.91 -6.79
N ALA A 192 16.63 0.05 -7.61
CA ALA A 192 18.00 0.49 -7.67
C ALA A 192 18.31 1.46 -6.52
N GLN A 193 19.61 1.67 -6.26
CA GLN A 193 20.04 2.73 -5.37
C GLN A 193 19.51 4.09 -5.87
N GLY A 194 18.90 4.86 -4.98
CA GLY A 194 18.29 6.15 -5.30
C GLY A 194 16.80 6.10 -5.64
N ASP A 195 16.22 4.92 -5.88
CA ASP A 195 14.77 4.78 -6.07
C ASP A 195 13.96 4.87 -4.76
N TYR A 196 14.64 4.76 -3.62
CA TYR A 196 14.05 4.73 -2.29
C TYR A 196 14.96 5.46 -1.28
N LEU A 197 14.41 5.82 -0.12
CA LEU A 197 15.18 6.33 1.03
C LEU A 197 14.99 5.41 2.24
N LEU A 198 16.07 4.84 2.74
CA LEU A 198 16.08 4.04 3.96
C LEU A 198 16.78 4.82 5.07
N TRP A 199 16.13 4.90 6.23
CA TRP A 199 16.70 5.49 7.45
C TRP A 199 16.55 4.53 8.63
N ILE A 200 17.60 4.41 9.44
CA ILE A 200 17.64 3.55 10.62
C ILE A 200 18.23 4.38 11.78
N ARG A 201 17.60 4.33 12.97
CA ARG A 201 17.96 5.18 14.11
C ARG A 201 19.46 5.28 14.38
N ASP A 202 20.15 4.15 14.44
CA ASP A 202 21.57 4.12 14.81
C ASP A 202 22.52 4.34 13.63
N LEU A 203 22.01 4.34 12.40
CA LEU A 203 22.83 4.40 11.18
C LEU A 203 22.54 5.64 10.32
N GLY A 204 21.46 6.37 10.59
CA GLY A 204 21.00 7.48 9.76
C GLY A 204 20.48 7.01 8.39
N PHE A 205 20.64 7.86 7.38
CA PHE A 205 20.27 7.53 6.00
C PHE A 205 21.26 6.54 5.40
N ILE A 206 20.73 5.41 4.96
CA ILE A 206 21.49 4.35 4.33
C ILE A 206 21.64 4.68 2.84
N THR A 207 22.87 4.99 2.43
CA THR A 207 23.19 5.31 1.04
C THR A 207 23.74 4.12 0.26
N SER A 208 24.09 3.01 0.91
CA SER A 208 24.59 1.76 0.30
C SER A 208 23.88 0.55 0.91
N PRO A 209 23.76 -0.60 0.20
CA PRO A 209 23.15 -1.80 0.78
C PRO A 209 23.84 -2.15 2.10
N VAL A 210 23.07 -2.24 3.19
CA VAL A 210 23.60 -2.81 4.44
C VAL A 210 23.91 -4.26 4.10
N ALA A 211 25.20 -4.61 4.01
CA ALA A 211 25.61 -6.01 3.95
C ALA A 211 24.89 -6.72 5.09
N ARG A 212 24.08 -7.74 4.78
CA ARG A 212 23.32 -8.49 5.79
C ARG A 212 24.25 -8.77 6.95
N LEU A 213 24.00 -8.15 8.09
CA LEU A 213 24.66 -8.49 9.34
C LEU A 213 24.21 -9.91 9.67
N SER A 214 24.93 -10.89 9.15
CA SER A 214 24.90 -12.24 9.68
C SER A 214 25.52 -12.15 11.07
N GLU A 215 24.67 -12.05 12.08
CA GLU A 215 25.10 -12.30 13.44
C GLU A 215 25.61 -13.74 13.52
N SER A 216 26.89 -13.84 13.89
CA SER A 216 27.64 -15.05 14.24
C SER A 216 27.26 -15.57 15.61
#